data_AF-A0A6N2VQL9-F1
#
_entry.id   AF-A0A6N2VQL9-F1
#
_cell.length_a   1.000
_cell.length_b   1.000
_cell.length_c   1.000
_cell.angle_alpha   90.00
_cell.angle_beta   90.00
_cell.angle_gamma   90.00
#
_symmetry.space_group_name_H-M   'P 1'
#
loop_
_entity.id
_entity.type
_entity.pdbx_description
1 polymer ?
#
loop_
_entity_poly.entity_id
_entity_poly.type
_entity_poly.pdbx_seq_one_letter_code
_entity_poly.pdbx_strand_id
1 'polypeptide(L)'
;MLVKVLNKETGEAVSMGLQENMTLDKVRDKLFSTGIMKDDIMFLYDGAKVFRESETEILLGEILGGGHELLLGKNGDINQTFNVSDFTSLTNGEVLDFFKKKQLCRGIIFSASAGIRKSFSDTFTLTKIPDTLAETQNTWSKSSYFFSKEAWDIGLLSSDHSSVALNTPYVNAKAGYDFQKKENTHKETVTEYLLTEFVVSLMSFKINPKDCLPTEAFVQRMNGIISSNAEDERKIVEVLKAPEEFGLYIPLEFTMGGALYGMEETEITEFSHAEKEKKDFTASVNAGFGGYGGMIDFSEGKEQDTGSSSSEKYKNVEIKQIGGIAGNTDSKELFKASLEKLANWAIVDIKQFYPSVMLLSKAPGMKNVDPMLFIKTQKLLSDFCMHSYVLNYQPYVDMGKYVDRIYALSRPF
;
A
#
# COMPACT_ATOMS: atom_id res chain seq x y z
N MET A 1 7.54 36.49 -27.66
CA MET A 1 7.18 36.59 -26.24
C MET A 1 8.34 36.09 -25.39
N LEU A 2 8.51 36.61 -24.17
CA LEU A 2 9.50 36.08 -23.24
C LEU A 2 8.86 34.89 -22.51
N VAL A 3 9.40 33.68 -22.71
CA VAL A 3 8.92 32.45 -22.06
C VAL A 3 9.98 32.00 -21.06
N LYS A 4 9.57 31.79 -19.81
CA LYS A 4 10.40 31.18 -18.77
C LYS A 4 10.40 29.67 -18.97
N VAL A 5 11.54 29.12 -19.38
CA VAL A 5 11.75 27.69 -19.56
C VAL A 5 12.36 27.13 -18.28
N LEU A 6 11.67 26.24 -17.58
CA LEU A 6 12.12 25.62 -16.33
C LEU A 6 12.43 24.15 -16.56
N ASN A 7 13.67 23.75 -16.29
CA ASN A 7 14.08 22.36 -16.30
C ASN A 7 13.93 21.76 -14.89
N LYS A 8 12.94 20.87 -14.71
CA LYS A 8 12.64 20.25 -13.41
C LYS A 8 13.75 19.33 -12.88
N GLU A 9 14.63 18.84 -13.75
CA GLU A 9 15.73 17.94 -13.35
C GLU A 9 16.90 18.71 -12.73
N THR A 10 17.22 19.89 -13.29
CA THR A 10 18.34 20.72 -12.84
C THR A 10 17.90 21.84 -11.91
N GLY A 11 16.61 22.18 -11.89
CA GLY A 11 16.08 23.36 -11.21
C GLY A 11 16.41 24.67 -11.92
N GLU A 12 17.05 24.62 -13.09
CA GLU A 12 17.45 25.81 -13.85
C GLU A 12 16.23 26.43 -14.57
N ALA A 13 16.13 27.75 -14.49
CA ALA A 13 15.12 28.53 -15.20
C ALA A 13 15.79 29.56 -16.11
N VAL A 14 15.44 29.56 -17.39
CA VAL A 14 15.97 30.50 -18.38
C VAL A 14 14.82 31.20 -19.09
N SER A 15 14.90 32.52 -19.22
CA SER A 15 13.93 33.26 -20.03
C SER A 15 14.42 33.36 -21.47
N MET A 16 13.60 32.89 -22.43
CA MET A 16 13.95 32.86 -23.85
C MET A 16 12.85 33.50 -24.70
N GLY A 17 13.26 34.19 -25.77
CA GLY A 17 12.34 34.68 -26.80
C GLY A 17 11.78 33.55 -27.65
N LEU A 18 10.53 33.15 -27.40
CA LEU A 18 9.80 32.15 -28.18
C LEU A 18 8.51 32.74 -28.78
N GLN A 19 8.01 32.14 -29.86
CA GLN A 19 6.77 32.54 -30.52
C GLN A 19 5.72 31.44 -30.31
N GLU A 20 4.51 31.83 -29.90
CA GLU A 20 3.43 30.88 -29.56
C GLU A 20 2.98 30.02 -30.74
N ASN A 21 3.14 30.51 -31.97
CA ASN A 21 2.80 29.80 -33.20
C ASN A 21 3.91 28.88 -33.71
N MET A 22 5.01 28.69 -32.97
CA MET A 22 5.99 27.66 -33.28
C MET A 22 5.52 26.31 -32.78
N THR A 23 5.70 25.28 -33.59
CA THR A 23 5.55 23.87 -33.19
C THR A 23 6.64 23.48 -32.18
N LEU A 24 6.35 22.51 -31.31
CA LEU A 24 7.26 22.13 -30.24
C LEU A 24 8.57 21.52 -30.74
N ASP A 25 8.58 20.85 -31.88
CA ASP A 25 9.80 20.35 -32.53
C ASP A 25 10.79 21.50 -32.81
N LYS A 26 10.29 22.63 -33.33
CA LYS A 26 11.08 23.84 -33.57
C LYS A 26 11.50 24.54 -32.28
N VAL A 27 10.66 24.47 -31.24
CA VAL A 27 11.04 24.95 -29.89
C VAL A 27 12.18 24.10 -29.35
N ARG A 28 12.09 22.77 -29.49
CA ARG A 28 13.09 21.80 -29.05
C ARG A 28 14.42 22.03 -29.74
N ASP A 29 14.45 22.23 -31.05
CA ASP A 29 15.67 22.56 -31.80
C ASP A 29 16.39 23.80 -31.24
N LYS A 30 15.63 24.85 -30.91
CA LYS A 30 16.18 26.04 -30.26
C LYS A 30 16.74 25.73 -28.89
N LEU A 31 16.00 25.02 -28.04
CA LEU A 31 16.45 24.67 -26.70
C LEU A 31 17.70 23.77 -26.72
N PHE A 32 17.79 22.82 -27.66
CA PHE A 32 18.97 22.01 -27.90
C PHE A 32 20.17 22.85 -28.32
N SER A 33 20.00 23.77 -29.29
CA SER A 33 21.08 24.63 -29.77
C SER A 33 21.68 25.52 -28.67
N THR A 34 20.88 25.82 -27.63
CA THR A 34 21.30 26.59 -26.46
C THR A 34 21.78 25.75 -25.27
N GLY A 35 21.71 24.42 -25.37
CA GLY A 35 22.10 23.48 -24.31
C GLY A 35 21.11 23.38 -23.13
N ILE A 36 19.98 24.07 -23.19
CA ILE A 36 18.94 24.06 -22.14
C ILE A 36 18.21 22.71 -22.10
N MET A 37 18.05 22.07 -23.26
CA MET A 37 17.40 20.78 -23.41
C MET A 37 18.41 19.73 -23.92
N LYS A 38 18.31 18.52 -23.37
CA LYS A 38 19.09 17.34 -23.76
C LYS A 38 18.16 16.26 -24.31
N ASP A 39 18.74 15.21 -24.91
CA ASP A 39 17.96 14.17 -25.58
C ASP A 39 16.98 13.43 -24.68
N ASP A 40 17.34 13.24 -23.43
CA ASP A 40 16.52 12.57 -22.43
C ASP A 40 15.46 13.49 -21.79
N ILE A 41 15.41 14.77 -22.17
CA ILE A 41 14.45 15.75 -21.65
C ILE A 41 13.26 15.89 -22.59
N MET A 42 12.06 15.98 -22.00
CA MET A 42 10.78 16.13 -22.70
C MET A 42 10.09 17.44 -22.28
N PHE A 43 9.20 17.95 -23.14
CA PHE A 43 8.26 18.99 -22.71
C PHE A 43 7.25 18.37 -21.75
N LEU A 44 6.86 19.16 -20.74
CA LEU A 44 5.83 18.80 -19.80
C LEU A 44 4.64 19.74 -19.95
N TYR A 45 3.45 19.18 -20.16
CA TYR A 45 2.19 19.89 -20.20
C TYR A 45 1.25 19.30 -19.15
N ASP A 46 0.79 20.15 -18.22
CA ASP A 46 -0.01 19.74 -17.05
C ASP A 46 0.58 18.54 -16.29
N GLY A 47 1.91 18.51 -16.18
CA GLY A 47 2.66 17.42 -15.56
C GLY A 47 2.90 16.21 -16.46
N ALA A 48 2.16 16.01 -17.55
CA ALA A 48 2.40 14.89 -18.48
C ALA A 48 3.52 15.19 -19.49
N LYS A 49 4.18 14.15 -19.99
CA LYS A 49 5.12 14.29 -21.12
C LYS A 49 4.35 14.55 -22.40
N VAL A 50 4.91 15.43 -23.21
CA VAL A 50 4.56 15.53 -24.62
C VAL A 50 5.47 14.58 -25.38
N PHE A 51 4.88 13.62 -26.08
CA PHE A 51 5.61 12.63 -26.87
C PHE A 51 6.27 13.30 -28.08
N ARG A 52 7.51 12.87 -28.40
CA ARG A 52 8.32 13.47 -29.47
C ARG A 52 7.62 13.42 -30.83
N GLU A 53 6.87 12.35 -31.09
CA GLU A 53 6.15 12.18 -32.36
C GLU A 53 5.06 13.23 -32.54
N SER A 54 4.45 13.69 -31.44
CA SER A 54 3.37 14.68 -31.44
C SER A 54 3.87 16.13 -31.50
N GLU A 55 5.17 16.37 -31.28
CA GLU A 55 5.71 17.74 -31.20
C GLU A 55 5.63 18.53 -32.51
N THR A 56 5.54 17.85 -33.65
CA THR A 56 5.38 18.48 -34.97
C THR A 56 3.99 19.07 -35.20
N GLU A 57 3.00 18.66 -34.40
CA GLU A 57 1.60 19.05 -34.53
C GLU A 57 1.14 20.01 -33.43
N ILE A 58 1.84 20.05 -32.29
CA ILE A 58 1.46 20.87 -31.14
C ILE A 58 2.15 22.23 -31.20
N LEU A 59 1.39 23.32 -31.11
CA LEU A 59 1.93 24.68 -31.01
C LEU A 59 2.35 25.00 -29.57
N LEU A 60 3.40 25.81 -29.41
CA LEU A 60 3.86 26.29 -28.11
C LEU A 60 2.73 26.99 -27.33
N GLY A 61 1.91 27.79 -28.00
CA GLY A 61 0.78 28.50 -27.39
C GLY A 61 -0.25 27.56 -26.73
N GLU A 62 -0.43 26.35 -27.27
CA GLU A 62 -1.33 25.34 -26.71
C GLU A 62 -0.83 24.81 -25.37
N ILE A 63 0.49 24.64 -25.23
CA ILE A 63 1.12 24.20 -23.99
C ILE A 63 1.19 25.31 -22.95
N LEU A 64 1.36 26.56 -23.39
CA LEU A 64 1.44 27.69 -22.47
C LEU A 64 0.09 28.03 -21.84
N GLY A 65 -1.03 27.73 -22.51
CA GLY A 65 -2.38 27.96 -21.97
C GLY A 65 -2.65 29.41 -21.59
N GLY A 66 -2.01 30.38 -22.26
CA GLY A 66 -2.04 31.82 -21.92
C GLY A 66 -1.04 32.26 -20.84
N GLY A 67 -0.25 31.33 -20.29
CA GLY A 67 0.88 31.61 -19.41
C GLY A 67 2.17 31.94 -20.15
N HIS A 68 3.25 32.08 -19.37
CA HIS A 68 4.60 32.37 -19.89
C HIS A 68 5.65 31.37 -19.40
N GLU A 69 5.24 30.21 -18.90
CA GLU A 69 6.16 29.18 -18.38
C GLU A 69 6.07 27.89 -19.19
N LEU A 70 7.22 27.40 -19.63
CA LEU A 70 7.38 26.12 -20.33
C LEU A 70 8.18 25.17 -19.44
N LEU A 71 7.60 24.01 -19.14
CA LEU A 71 8.22 23.03 -18.25
C LEU A 71 8.94 21.94 -19.06
N LEU A 72 10.15 21.59 -18.62
CA LEU A 72 10.94 20.49 -19.17
C LEU A 72 11.25 19.46 -18.07
N GLY A 73 11.31 18.18 -18.40
CA GLY A 73 11.75 17.14 -17.46
C GLY A 73 11.92 15.76 -18.10
N LYS A 74 12.56 14.83 -17.38
CA LYS A 74 12.73 13.43 -17.81
C LYS A 74 11.51 12.59 -17.54
N ASN A 75 10.74 12.94 -16.52
CA ASN A 75 9.57 12.21 -16.07
C ASN A 75 8.36 13.14 -16.07
N GLY A 76 7.22 12.64 -16.54
CA GLY A 76 5.95 13.27 -16.24
C GLY A 76 5.67 13.16 -14.74
N ASP A 77 5.04 14.18 -14.17
CA ASP A 77 4.33 14.02 -12.92
C ASP A 77 3.11 13.13 -13.20
N ILE A 78 3.09 11.90 -12.67
CA ILE A 78 2.00 10.91 -12.84
C ILE A 78 0.75 11.34 -12.02
N ASN A 79 0.40 12.61 -12.17
CA ASN A 79 -0.78 13.25 -11.60
C ASN A 79 -1.99 13.00 -12.52
N GLN A 80 -3.08 13.73 -12.26
CA GLN A 80 -4.48 13.48 -12.66
C GLN A 80 -4.78 13.25 -14.17
N THR A 81 -3.78 13.20 -15.02
CA THR A 81 -3.88 13.10 -16.48
C THR A 81 -3.70 11.69 -17.02
N PHE A 82 -3.01 10.79 -16.31
CA PHE A 82 -2.82 9.41 -16.77
C PHE A 82 -3.98 8.49 -16.37
N ASN A 83 -4.59 7.88 -17.37
CA ASN A 83 -5.62 6.88 -17.19
C ASN A 83 -5.03 5.48 -16.96
N VAL A 84 -5.85 4.55 -16.47
CA VAL A 84 -5.49 3.12 -16.33
C VAL A 84 -4.93 2.53 -17.62
N SER A 85 -5.51 2.91 -18.76
CA SER A 85 -5.09 2.48 -20.10
C SER A 85 -3.65 2.87 -20.44
N ASP A 86 -3.16 3.93 -19.81
CA ASP A 86 -1.86 4.51 -20.11
C ASP A 86 -0.75 3.87 -19.26
N PHE A 87 -1.10 3.05 -18.27
CA PHE A 87 -0.10 2.44 -17.38
C PHE A 87 0.93 1.60 -18.17
N THR A 88 0.50 0.92 -19.22
CA THR A 88 1.36 0.08 -20.07
C THR A 88 2.28 0.87 -20.99
N SER A 89 2.01 2.17 -21.21
CA SER A 89 2.85 3.05 -22.01
C SER A 89 3.87 3.85 -21.19
N LEU A 90 3.80 3.76 -19.85
CA LEU A 90 4.76 4.41 -18.95
C LEU A 90 6.15 3.80 -19.09
N THR A 91 7.17 4.64 -18.99
CA THR A 91 8.55 4.18 -18.90
C THR A 91 8.83 3.53 -17.54
N ASN A 92 9.87 2.70 -17.46
CA ASN A 92 10.28 2.09 -16.18
C ASN A 92 10.54 3.13 -15.07
N GLY A 93 11.10 4.29 -15.42
CA GLY A 93 11.34 5.38 -14.47
C GLY A 93 10.05 5.97 -13.91
N GLU A 94 9.02 6.12 -14.76
CA GLU A 94 7.69 6.58 -14.35
C GLU A 94 6.98 5.55 -13.48
N VAL A 95 7.02 4.26 -13.85
CA VAL A 95 6.41 3.21 -13.02
C VAL A 95 7.06 3.17 -11.62
N LEU A 96 8.38 3.33 -11.52
CA LEU A 96 9.07 3.42 -10.23
C LEU A 96 8.66 4.68 -9.45
N ASP A 97 8.57 5.84 -10.10
CA ASP A 97 8.12 7.09 -9.45
C ASP A 97 6.67 7.01 -8.97
N PHE A 98 5.79 6.38 -9.75
CA PHE A 98 4.41 6.06 -9.37
C PHE A 98 4.39 5.28 -8.05
N PHE A 99 5.12 4.16 -7.98
CA PHE A 99 5.14 3.35 -6.77
C PHE A 99 5.77 4.07 -5.58
N LYS A 100 6.78 4.92 -5.82
CA LYS A 100 7.36 5.78 -4.79
C LYS A 100 6.32 6.76 -4.24
N LYS A 101 5.55 7.44 -5.11
CA LYS A 101 4.46 8.35 -4.72
C LYS A 101 3.33 7.62 -3.97
N LYS A 102 3.06 6.36 -4.34
CA LYS A 102 2.11 5.49 -3.64
C LYS A 102 2.67 4.87 -2.35
N GLN A 103 3.87 5.26 -1.94
CA GLN A 103 4.52 4.81 -0.72
C GLN A 103 4.62 3.27 -0.67
N LEU A 104 4.91 2.62 -1.80
CA LEU A 104 5.10 1.16 -1.86
C LEU A 104 6.34 0.74 -1.06
N CYS A 105 7.38 1.57 -1.08
CA CYS A 105 8.67 1.34 -0.45
C CYS A 105 8.65 1.42 1.08
N ARG A 106 7.51 1.77 1.68
CA ARG A 106 7.31 1.85 3.13
C ARG A 106 6.87 0.50 3.66
N GLY A 107 7.43 0.10 4.81
CA GLY A 107 7.02 -1.12 5.49
C GLY A 107 5.64 -1.01 6.13
N ILE A 108 5.11 -2.15 6.57
CA ILE A 108 3.83 -2.29 7.25
C ILE A 108 4.10 -2.45 8.74
N ILE A 109 3.51 -1.55 9.53
CA ILE A 109 3.57 -1.50 10.98
C ILE A 109 2.33 -2.18 11.54
N PHE A 110 2.54 -3.00 12.56
CA PHE A 110 1.49 -3.58 13.40
C PHE A 110 1.58 -2.91 14.77
N SER A 111 0.51 -2.26 15.22
CA SER A 111 0.51 -1.44 16.43
C SER A 111 -0.79 -1.62 17.19
N ALA A 112 -0.70 -1.96 18.47
CA ALA A 112 -1.89 -2.14 19.30
C ALA A 112 -2.73 -0.87 19.48
N SER A 113 -2.09 0.30 19.50
CA SER A 113 -2.76 1.58 19.72
C SER A 113 -3.30 2.23 18.45
N ALA A 114 -2.75 1.88 17.28
CA ALA A 114 -3.03 2.57 16.02
C ALA A 114 -3.22 1.62 14.83
N GLY A 115 -3.50 0.33 15.11
CA GLY A 115 -3.79 -0.71 14.15
C GLY A 115 -2.65 -0.95 13.16
N ILE A 116 -3.02 -1.27 11.92
CA ILE A 116 -2.08 -1.52 10.84
C ILE A 116 -1.94 -0.30 9.95
N ARG A 117 -0.70 0.11 9.71
CA ARG A 117 -0.38 1.29 8.90
C ARG A 117 0.92 1.12 8.13
N LYS A 118 1.11 1.96 7.12
CA LYS A 118 2.44 2.11 6.51
C LYS A 118 3.38 2.86 7.45
N SER A 119 4.67 2.55 7.35
CA SER A 119 5.72 3.29 8.02
C SER A 119 5.84 4.72 7.50
N PHE A 120 6.57 5.56 8.21
CA PHE A 120 6.88 6.92 7.74
C PHE A 120 8.09 6.92 6.81
N SER A 121 9.10 6.11 7.15
CA SER A 121 10.34 5.99 6.41
C SER A 121 10.26 4.87 5.37
N ASP A 122 10.93 5.07 4.23
CA ASP A 122 11.12 4.02 3.24
C ASP A 122 12.08 2.97 3.80
N THR A 123 11.67 1.71 3.69
CA THR A 123 12.39 0.54 4.22
C THR A 123 13.27 -0.09 3.15
N PHE A 124 12.82 0.00 1.90
CA PHE A 124 13.53 -0.55 0.74
C PHE A 124 13.42 0.37 -0.48
N THR A 125 14.28 0.11 -1.45
CA THR A 125 14.18 0.66 -2.81
C THR A 125 14.08 -0.49 -3.81
N LEU A 126 13.48 -0.22 -4.96
CA LEU A 126 13.35 -1.18 -6.05
C LEU A 126 14.42 -0.95 -7.12
N THR A 127 15.13 -2.01 -7.50
CA THR A 127 16.06 -1.99 -8.65
C THR A 127 15.37 -2.27 -9.98
N LYS A 128 14.15 -2.81 -9.93
CA LYS A 128 13.31 -3.13 -11.08
C LYS A 128 11.86 -2.78 -10.76
N ILE A 129 11.08 -2.43 -11.79
CA ILE A 129 9.64 -2.30 -11.64
C ILE A 129 9.01 -3.63 -11.17
N PRO A 130 7.96 -3.60 -10.34
CA PRO A 130 7.17 -4.78 -10.03
C PRO A 130 6.62 -5.41 -11.32
N ASP A 131 6.62 -6.74 -11.37
CA ASP A 131 6.02 -7.49 -12.49
C ASP A 131 4.50 -7.42 -12.37
N THR A 132 3.81 -7.08 -13.46
CA THR A 132 2.34 -7.11 -13.48
C THR A 132 1.85 -8.55 -13.48
N LEU A 133 0.93 -8.85 -12.57
CA LEU A 133 0.21 -10.11 -12.56
C LEU A 133 -1.06 -9.98 -13.40
N ALA A 134 -1.46 -11.07 -14.06
CA ALA A 134 -2.71 -11.11 -14.79
C ALA A 134 -3.89 -11.00 -13.82
N GLU A 135 -4.43 -9.80 -13.68
CA GLU A 135 -5.77 -9.57 -13.18
C GLU A 135 -6.46 -8.61 -14.14
N THR A 136 -7.58 -9.06 -14.72
CA THR A 136 -8.57 -8.18 -15.34
C THR A 136 -9.15 -7.29 -14.24
N GLN A 137 -9.55 -6.06 -14.58
CA GLN A 137 -10.28 -5.20 -13.66
C GLN A 137 -11.44 -5.99 -13.04
N ASN A 138 -11.32 -6.33 -11.76
CA ASN A 138 -12.27 -7.17 -11.06
C ASN A 138 -12.81 -6.36 -9.88
N THR A 139 -14.10 -6.08 -9.91
CA THR A 139 -14.78 -5.54 -8.74
C THR A 139 -15.31 -6.70 -7.92
N TRP A 140 -15.01 -6.74 -6.62
CA TRP A 140 -15.55 -7.74 -5.72
C TRP A 140 -16.07 -7.10 -4.44
N SER A 141 -16.90 -7.85 -3.72
CA SER A 141 -17.36 -7.49 -2.40
C SER A 141 -17.31 -8.71 -1.50
N LYS A 142 -17.04 -8.48 -0.21
CA LYS A 142 -16.92 -9.55 0.78
C LYS A 142 -17.41 -9.01 2.12
N SER A 143 -18.14 -9.84 2.84
CA SER A 143 -18.45 -9.59 4.24
C SER A 143 -17.81 -10.67 5.11
N SER A 144 -17.13 -10.24 6.16
CA SER A 144 -16.40 -11.07 7.10
C SER A 144 -16.72 -10.64 8.53
N TYR A 145 -16.49 -11.55 9.48
CA TYR A 145 -16.49 -11.23 10.91
C TYR A 145 -15.26 -11.85 11.56
N PHE A 146 -14.80 -11.21 12.62
CA PHE A 146 -13.62 -11.60 13.38
C PHE A 146 -13.92 -11.53 14.88
N PHE A 147 -13.12 -12.26 15.66
CA PHE A 147 -13.18 -12.24 17.12
C PHE A 147 -11.88 -11.71 17.72
N SER A 148 -11.05 -11.05 16.93
CA SER A 148 -9.89 -10.34 17.44
C SER A 148 -9.69 -9.07 16.63
N LYS A 149 -9.31 -7.99 17.32
CA LYS A 149 -9.07 -6.70 16.68
C LYS A 149 -7.90 -6.79 15.71
N GLU A 150 -6.88 -7.57 16.09
CA GLU A 150 -5.72 -7.89 15.27
C GLU A 150 -6.15 -8.54 13.96
N ALA A 151 -7.13 -9.45 14.00
CA ALA A 151 -7.58 -10.12 12.80
C ALA A 151 -8.38 -9.18 11.90
N TRP A 152 -9.23 -8.36 12.51
CA TRP A 152 -10.01 -7.36 11.81
C TRP A 152 -9.14 -6.31 11.10
N ASP A 153 -8.13 -5.77 11.78
CA ASP A 153 -7.22 -4.77 11.23
C ASP A 153 -6.42 -5.31 10.04
N ILE A 154 -6.07 -6.60 10.06
CA ILE A 154 -5.35 -7.26 8.95
C ILE A 154 -6.29 -7.51 7.77
N GLY A 155 -7.54 -7.86 8.04
CA GLY A 155 -8.59 -7.99 7.02
C GLY A 155 -8.78 -6.72 6.19
N LEU A 156 -8.48 -5.53 6.73
CA LEU A 156 -8.57 -4.27 6.00
C LEU A 156 -7.49 -4.10 4.91
N LEU A 157 -6.34 -4.77 5.05
CA LEU A 157 -5.18 -4.58 4.19
C LEU A 157 -4.87 -5.81 3.32
N SER A 158 -5.48 -6.95 3.62
CA SER A 158 -5.07 -8.23 3.08
C SER A 158 -6.25 -9.19 2.91
N SER A 159 -6.28 -9.93 1.82
CA SER A 159 -7.20 -11.03 1.58
C SER A 159 -6.57 -12.40 1.91
N ASP A 160 -5.23 -12.47 1.95
CA ASP A 160 -4.43 -13.64 2.31
C ASP A 160 -3.36 -13.28 3.35
N HIS A 161 -3.55 -13.82 4.56
CA HIS A 161 -2.71 -13.54 5.72
C HIS A 161 -1.68 -14.64 5.99
N SER A 162 -1.60 -15.67 5.15
CA SER A 162 -0.76 -16.87 5.37
C SER A 162 0.73 -16.55 5.51
N SER A 163 1.17 -15.40 4.98
CA SER A 163 2.53 -14.92 5.05
C SER A 163 2.83 -14.03 6.27
N VAL A 164 1.82 -13.73 7.10
CA VAL A 164 1.95 -12.95 8.33
C VAL A 164 1.94 -13.89 9.55
N ALA A 165 2.89 -13.69 10.45
CA ALA A 165 3.07 -14.51 11.64
C ALA A 165 2.20 -13.95 12.79
N LEU A 166 0.95 -14.37 12.90
CA LEU A 166 -0.01 -13.77 13.85
C LEU A 166 -0.16 -14.57 15.14
N ASN A 167 -0.41 -13.86 16.25
CA ASN A 167 -0.65 -14.45 17.58
C ASN A 167 -2.03 -15.12 17.69
N THR A 168 -3.05 -14.59 17.01
CA THR A 168 -4.41 -15.11 17.12
C THR A 168 -4.64 -16.28 16.15
N PRO A 169 -5.30 -17.37 16.59
CA PRO A 169 -5.58 -18.51 15.72
C PRO A 169 -6.60 -18.11 14.64
N TYR A 170 -6.09 -17.95 13.42
CA TYR A 170 -6.85 -17.59 12.21
C TYR A 170 -7.54 -18.77 11.52
N VAL A 171 -7.40 -19.98 12.06
CA VAL A 171 -7.75 -21.22 11.34
C VAL A 171 -9.25 -21.31 11.03
N ASN A 172 -10.12 -20.71 11.85
CA ASN A 172 -11.52 -20.43 11.56
C ASN A 172 -12.15 -19.51 12.62
N ALA A 173 -13.27 -18.87 12.28
CA ALA A 173 -13.97 -17.93 13.15
C ALA A 173 -14.44 -18.55 14.48
N LYS A 174 -14.80 -19.84 14.48
CA LYS A 174 -15.20 -20.58 15.68
C LYS A 174 -14.06 -20.69 16.70
N ALA A 175 -12.85 -21.00 16.25
CA ALA A 175 -11.66 -21.05 17.08
C ALA A 175 -11.34 -19.67 17.70
N GLY A 176 -11.53 -18.59 16.94
CA GLY A 176 -11.39 -17.21 17.45
C GLY A 176 -12.39 -16.89 18.56
N TYR A 177 -13.67 -17.23 18.35
CA TYR A 177 -14.71 -17.06 19.38
C TYR A 177 -14.40 -17.86 20.65
N ASP A 178 -14.04 -19.15 20.50
CA ASP A 178 -13.74 -20.02 21.64
C ASP A 178 -12.49 -19.56 22.40
N PHE A 179 -11.50 -18.99 21.70
CA PHE A 179 -10.33 -18.34 22.32
C PHE A 179 -10.73 -17.11 23.13
N GLN A 180 -11.51 -16.19 22.56
CA GLN A 180 -11.96 -15.00 23.30
C GLN A 180 -12.83 -15.32 24.51
N LYS A 181 -13.68 -16.35 24.42
CA LYS A 181 -14.51 -16.79 25.54
C LYS A 181 -13.68 -17.38 26.68
N LYS A 182 -12.53 -17.99 26.36
CA LYS A 182 -11.57 -18.47 27.37
C LYS A 182 -10.79 -17.33 28.01
N GLU A 183 -10.36 -16.33 27.24
CA GLU A 183 -9.65 -15.16 27.77
C GLU A 183 -10.58 -14.27 28.63
N ASN A 184 -11.85 -14.16 28.25
CA ASN A 184 -12.85 -13.32 28.94
C ASN A 184 -13.77 -14.11 29.87
N THR A 185 -13.22 -14.92 30.79
CA THR A 185 -14.00 -15.78 31.71
C THR A 185 -15.04 -15.03 32.58
N HIS A 186 -14.92 -13.71 32.72
CA HIS A 186 -15.81 -12.87 33.52
C HIS A 186 -16.88 -12.12 32.71
N LYS A 187 -16.91 -12.25 31.37
CA LYS A 187 -17.92 -11.62 30.52
C LYS A 187 -18.84 -12.66 29.90
N GLU A 188 -20.15 -12.37 29.88
CA GLU A 188 -21.14 -13.22 29.22
C GLU A 188 -21.16 -13.05 27.70
N THR A 189 -20.60 -11.93 27.22
CA THR A 189 -20.53 -11.54 25.81
C THR A 189 -19.09 -11.62 25.27
N VAL A 190 -18.99 -11.86 23.97
CA VAL A 190 -17.77 -11.80 23.18
C VAL A 190 -17.94 -10.71 22.14
N THR A 191 -16.93 -9.85 21.98
CA THR A 191 -16.90 -8.84 20.93
C THR A 191 -16.67 -9.50 19.57
N GLU A 192 -17.57 -9.20 18.63
CA GLU A 192 -17.50 -9.55 17.23
C GLU A 192 -17.19 -8.28 16.43
N TYR A 193 -16.21 -8.38 15.54
CA TYR A 193 -15.77 -7.29 14.67
C TYR A 193 -16.26 -7.58 13.25
N LEU A 194 -17.10 -6.71 12.71
CA LEU A 194 -17.76 -6.88 11.42
C LEU A 194 -17.05 -6.03 10.36
N LEU A 195 -16.86 -6.62 9.17
CA LEU A 195 -16.23 -5.97 8.03
C LEU A 195 -17.01 -6.27 6.75
N THR A 196 -17.42 -5.23 6.04
CA THR A 196 -17.95 -5.35 4.67
C THR A 196 -17.08 -4.51 3.75
N GLU A 197 -16.59 -5.14 2.68
CA GLU A 197 -15.62 -4.58 1.76
C GLU A 197 -16.24 -4.48 0.38
N PHE A 198 -15.98 -3.37 -0.30
CA PHE A 198 -16.24 -3.19 -1.72
C PHE A 198 -14.95 -2.72 -2.39
N VAL A 199 -14.34 -3.59 -3.19
CA VAL A 199 -13.00 -3.37 -3.74
C VAL A 199 -13.05 -3.39 -5.26
N VAL A 200 -12.43 -2.38 -5.85
CA VAL A 200 -12.21 -2.27 -7.29
C VAL A 200 -10.73 -2.56 -7.53
N SER A 201 -10.43 -3.83 -7.84
CA SER A 201 -9.08 -4.25 -8.20
C SER A 201 -8.80 -3.88 -9.65
N LEU A 202 -7.76 -3.07 -9.88
CA LEU A 202 -7.41 -2.61 -11.23
C LEU A 202 -6.20 -3.34 -11.78
N MET A 203 -5.18 -3.53 -10.94
CA MET A 203 -3.97 -4.22 -11.35
C MET A 203 -3.26 -4.83 -10.15
N SER A 204 -2.82 -6.08 -10.30
CA SER A 204 -1.99 -6.76 -9.32
C SER A 204 -0.52 -6.78 -9.75
N PHE A 205 0.35 -6.74 -8.75
CA PHE A 205 1.78 -6.63 -8.93
C PHE A 205 2.52 -7.61 -8.04
N LYS A 206 3.67 -8.05 -8.53
CA LYS A 206 4.61 -8.91 -7.81
C LYS A 206 6.00 -8.31 -7.81
N ILE A 207 6.60 -8.25 -6.64
CA ILE A 207 7.99 -7.86 -6.44
C ILE A 207 8.80 -9.12 -6.22
N ASN A 208 9.85 -9.30 -7.00
CA ASN A 208 10.84 -10.31 -6.69
C ASN A 208 11.68 -9.83 -5.49
N PRO A 209 11.79 -10.60 -4.39
CA PRO A 209 12.58 -10.19 -3.24
C PRO A 209 14.01 -9.81 -3.58
N LYS A 210 14.59 -10.36 -4.67
CA LYS A 210 15.94 -10.02 -5.16
C LYS A 210 16.08 -8.57 -5.62
N ASP A 211 14.98 -7.93 -6.03
CA ASP A 211 14.96 -6.55 -6.51
C ASP A 211 14.72 -5.51 -5.39
N CYS A 212 14.46 -5.96 -4.16
CA CYS A 212 14.35 -5.10 -2.98
C CYS A 212 15.72 -4.86 -2.34
N LEU A 213 16.26 -3.65 -2.39
CA LEU A 213 17.46 -3.28 -1.63
C LEU A 213 17.05 -2.51 -0.37
N PRO A 214 17.62 -2.80 0.82
CA PRO A 214 17.30 -2.01 2.01
C PRO A 214 17.78 -0.56 1.85
N THR A 215 17.05 0.40 2.41
CA THR A 215 17.52 1.79 2.47
C THR A 215 18.70 1.91 3.43
N GLU A 216 19.60 2.86 3.17
CA GLU A 216 20.74 3.11 4.07
C GLU A 216 20.25 3.48 5.48
N ALA A 217 19.18 4.26 5.60
CA ALA A 217 18.58 4.62 6.89
C ALA A 217 18.16 3.39 7.71
N PHE A 218 17.47 2.44 7.08
CA PHE A 218 17.05 1.19 7.73
C PHE A 218 18.27 0.38 8.19
N VAL A 219 19.27 0.20 7.31
CA VAL A 219 20.48 -0.56 7.63
C VAL A 219 21.27 0.09 8.77
N GLN A 220 21.48 1.41 8.72
CA GLN A 220 22.25 2.11 9.76
C GLN A 220 21.53 2.10 11.11
N ARG A 221 20.19 2.21 11.14
CA ARG A 221 19.40 2.09 12.37
C ARG A 221 19.61 0.72 13.01
N MET A 222 19.46 -0.35 12.22
CA MET A 222 19.66 -1.72 12.71
C MET A 222 21.11 -1.97 13.13
N ASN A 223 22.08 -1.52 12.33
CA ASN A 223 23.51 -1.65 12.61
C ASN A 223 23.91 -0.95 13.92
N GLY A 224 23.39 0.26 14.16
CA GLY A 224 23.63 1.02 15.39
C GLY A 224 23.09 0.32 16.63
N ILE A 225 21.92 -0.33 16.54
CA ILE A 225 21.35 -1.11 17.65
C ILE A 225 22.22 -2.34 17.93
N ILE A 226 22.49 -3.15 16.91
CA ILE A 226 23.19 -4.43 17.03
C ILE A 226 24.65 -4.24 17.46
N SER A 227 25.32 -3.21 16.95
CA SER A 227 26.71 -2.90 17.27
C SER A 227 26.89 -2.11 18.56
N SER A 228 25.80 -1.75 19.26
CA SER A 228 25.89 -1.03 20.52
C SER A 228 26.47 -1.90 21.64
N ASN A 229 27.08 -1.25 22.64
CA ASN A 229 27.55 -1.90 23.86
C ASN A 229 26.41 -2.20 24.87
N ALA A 230 25.15 -2.05 24.45
CA ALA A 230 24.02 -2.36 25.31
C ALA A 230 23.89 -3.88 25.53
N GLU A 231 23.26 -4.26 26.65
CA GLU A 231 22.84 -5.64 26.90
C GLU A 231 21.80 -6.08 25.86
N ASP A 232 21.74 -7.39 25.61
CA ASP A 232 20.92 -7.95 24.54
C ASP A 232 19.43 -7.72 24.78
N GLU A 233 18.97 -7.72 26.04
CA GLU A 233 17.60 -7.37 26.43
C GLU A 233 17.21 -5.95 26.01
N ARG A 234 18.16 -5.00 26.08
CA ARG A 234 17.91 -3.63 25.64
C ARG A 234 17.97 -3.54 24.11
N LYS A 235 18.87 -4.28 23.47
CA LYS A 235 18.96 -4.32 22.01
C LYS A 235 17.69 -4.88 21.38
N ILE A 236 17.12 -5.96 21.92
CA ILE A 236 15.90 -6.56 21.35
C ILE A 236 14.73 -5.59 21.43
N VAL A 237 14.57 -4.86 22.55
CA VAL A 237 13.54 -3.83 22.66
C VAL A 237 13.72 -2.75 21.59
N GLU A 238 14.93 -2.27 21.36
CA GLU A 238 15.19 -1.27 20.31
C GLU A 238 15.01 -1.84 18.89
N VAL A 239 15.34 -3.12 18.68
CA VAL A 239 15.03 -3.84 17.43
C VAL A 239 13.52 -3.91 17.20
N LEU A 240 12.70 -4.11 18.24
CA LEU A 240 11.24 -4.16 18.11
C LEU A 240 10.58 -2.79 17.96
N LYS A 241 11.27 -1.72 18.39
CA LYS A 241 10.85 -0.33 18.14
C LYS A 241 11.26 0.18 16.76
N ALA A 242 12.35 -0.32 16.17
CA ALA A 242 12.76 0.06 14.82
C ALA A 242 11.63 -0.13 13.77
N PRO A 243 10.79 -1.18 13.84
CA PRO A 243 9.59 -1.29 13.04
C PRO A 243 8.55 -0.19 13.21
N GLU A 244 8.52 0.58 14.29
CA GLU A 244 7.65 1.78 14.37
C GLU A 244 8.07 2.85 13.35
N GLU A 245 9.32 2.80 12.88
CA GLU A 245 9.87 3.71 11.88
C GLU A 245 9.89 3.10 10.47
N PHE A 246 10.13 1.79 10.35
CA PHE A 246 10.39 1.09 9.08
C PHE A 246 9.45 -0.10 8.79
N GLY A 247 8.54 -0.47 9.68
CA GLY A 247 7.62 -1.60 9.50
C GLY A 247 8.27 -2.98 9.67
N LEU A 248 7.46 -3.94 10.13
CA LEU A 248 7.84 -5.34 10.33
C LEU A 248 7.85 -6.13 9.01
N TYR A 249 7.04 -5.71 8.05
CA TYR A 249 6.89 -6.39 6.77
C TYR A 249 6.94 -5.42 5.60
N ILE A 250 7.24 -5.91 4.40
CA ILE A 250 7.03 -5.20 3.14
C ILE A 250 6.07 -6.01 2.25
N PRO A 251 5.29 -5.37 1.36
CA PRO A 251 4.49 -6.09 0.37
C PRO A 251 5.38 -6.69 -0.72
N LEU A 252 5.11 -7.94 -1.10
CA LEU A 252 5.67 -8.58 -2.30
C LEU A 252 4.62 -8.83 -3.37
N GLU A 253 3.39 -9.14 -2.98
CA GLU A 253 2.29 -9.36 -3.92
C GLU A 253 1.11 -8.53 -3.44
N PHE A 254 0.69 -7.58 -4.26
CA PHE A 254 -0.27 -6.56 -3.86
C PHE A 254 -1.12 -6.09 -5.04
N THR A 255 -2.30 -5.56 -4.73
CA THR A 255 -3.27 -5.06 -5.71
C THR A 255 -3.46 -3.56 -5.54
N MET A 256 -3.44 -2.85 -6.67
CA MET A 256 -3.74 -1.42 -6.75
C MET A 256 -5.18 -1.20 -7.21
N GLY A 257 -5.85 -0.21 -6.63
CA GLY A 257 -7.25 0.06 -6.91
C GLY A 257 -7.86 1.10 -5.97
N GLY A 258 -9.13 0.93 -5.66
CA GLY A 258 -9.80 1.62 -4.57
C GLY A 258 -10.75 0.70 -3.81
N ALA A 259 -10.96 0.98 -2.54
CA ALA A 259 -11.82 0.21 -1.66
C ALA A 259 -12.68 1.09 -0.76
N LEU A 260 -13.89 0.62 -0.47
CA LEU A 260 -14.80 1.14 0.54
C LEU A 260 -15.03 0.07 1.60
N TYR A 261 -15.03 0.46 2.86
CA TYR A 261 -15.15 -0.43 4.00
C TYR A 261 -16.24 0.06 4.95
N GLY A 262 -17.22 -0.79 5.24
CA GLY A 262 -18.07 -0.65 6.42
C GLY A 262 -17.44 -1.42 7.58
N MET A 263 -17.38 -0.80 8.75
CA MET A 263 -16.76 -1.36 9.94
C MET A 263 -17.67 -1.18 11.16
N GLU A 264 -17.86 -2.23 11.96
CA GLU A 264 -18.61 -2.14 13.22
C GLU A 264 -18.15 -3.16 14.26
N GLU A 265 -18.29 -2.81 15.54
CA GLU A 265 -18.09 -3.72 16.67
C GLU A 265 -19.46 -4.04 17.31
N THR A 266 -19.74 -5.31 17.56
CA THR A 266 -20.93 -5.75 18.29
C THR A 266 -20.58 -6.78 19.35
N GLU A 267 -21.48 -7.01 20.30
CA GLU A 267 -21.34 -8.08 21.30
C GLU A 267 -22.34 -9.21 21.01
N ILE A 268 -21.87 -10.46 21.10
CA ILE A 268 -22.70 -11.66 20.97
C ILE A 268 -22.51 -12.58 22.19
N THR A 269 -23.56 -13.30 22.56
CA THR A 269 -23.56 -14.28 23.66
C THR A 269 -23.28 -15.71 23.19
N GLU A 270 -23.59 -16.01 21.93
CA GLU A 270 -23.45 -17.32 21.30
C GLU A 270 -22.90 -17.17 19.88
N PHE A 271 -22.00 -18.09 19.48
CA PHE A 271 -21.40 -18.10 18.15
C PHE A 271 -22.43 -18.22 17.02
N SER A 272 -23.57 -18.88 17.27
CA SER A 272 -24.69 -18.99 16.33
C SER A 272 -25.28 -17.64 15.91
N HIS A 273 -25.09 -16.58 16.71
CA HIS A 273 -25.56 -15.24 16.39
C HIS A 273 -24.65 -14.49 15.41
N ALA A 274 -23.37 -14.88 15.29
CA ALA A 274 -22.37 -14.18 14.47
C ALA A 274 -22.81 -14.03 13.00
N GLU A 275 -23.29 -15.12 12.40
CA GLU A 275 -23.71 -15.12 11.00
C GLU A 275 -24.92 -14.20 10.76
N LYS A 276 -25.83 -14.13 11.74
CA LYS A 276 -26.99 -13.23 11.69
C LYS A 276 -26.52 -11.77 11.79
N GLU A 277 -25.63 -11.45 12.72
CA GLU A 277 -25.09 -10.10 12.88
C GLU A 277 -24.33 -9.64 11.62
N LYS A 278 -23.50 -10.51 11.04
CA LYS A 278 -22.85 -10.25 9.74
C LYS A 278 -23.87 -9.93 8.65
N LYS A 279 -24.95 -10.71 8.55
CA LYS A 279 -25.98 -10.53 7.51
C LYS A 279 -26.74 -9.22 7.68
N ASP A 280 -27.18 -8.91 8.90
CA ASP A 280 -27.90 -7.67 9.23
C ASP A 280 -27.02 -6.43 9.01
N PHE A 281 -25.74 -6.52 9.37
CA PHE A 281 -24.74 -5.49 9.12
C PHE A 281 -24.48 -5.29 7.63
N THR A 282 -24.25 -6.37 6.88
CA THR A 282 -24.00 -6.33 5.43
C THR A 282 -25.17 -5.67 4.68
N ALA A 283 -26.41 -6.01 5.05
CA ALA A 283 -27.60 -5.39 4.48
C ALA A 283 -27.64 -3.87 4.75
N SER A 284 -27.22 -3.46 5.95
CA SER A 284 -27.23 -2.05 6.35
C SER A 284 -26.10 -1.25 5.69
N VAL A 285 -24.91 -1.82 5.57
CA VAL A 285 -23.80 -1.25 4.80
C VAL A 285 -24.19 -1.09 3.33
N ASN A 286 -24.74 -2.13 2.69
CA ASN A 286 -25.24 -2.09 1.31
C ASN A 286 -26.37 -1.07 1.09
N ALA A 287 -27.19 -0.81 2.11
CA ALA A 287 -28.20 0.23 2.07
C ALA A 287 -27.61 1.64 2.23
N GLY A 288 -26.72 1.86 3.20
CA GLY A 288 -26.07 3.16 3.48
C GLY A 288 -25.18 3.63 2.33
N PHE A 289 -24.63 2.69 1.61
CA PHE A 289 -24.01 2.84 0.32
C PHE A 289 -24.92 3.40 -0.82
N GLY A 290 -26.21 3.66 -0.57
CA GLY A 290 -27.12 4.34 -1.51
C GLY A 290 -28.11 3.44 -2.25
N GLY A 291 -28.47 2.29 -1.68
CA GLY A 291 -29.35 1.33 -2.35
C GLY A 291 -28.63 0.58 -3.47
N TYR A 292 -27.70 -0.29 -3.08
CA TYR A 292 -26.95 -1.20 -3.95
C TYR A 292 -27.85 -2.31 -4.55
N GLY A 293 -28.85 -1.94 -5.35
CA GLY A 293 -29.70 -2.86 -6.09
C GLY A 293 -28.94 -3.53 -7.23
N GLY A 294 -28.31 -4.68 -6.96
CA GLY A 294 -27.65 -5.49 -7.99
C GLY A 294 -26.32 -6.11 -7.62
N MET A 295 -25.98 -6.28 -6.33
CA MET A 295 -24.92 -7.23 -5.95
C MET A 295 -25.39 -8.66 -6.26
N ILE A 296 -25.22 -9.06 -7.52
CA ILE A 296 -24.95 -10.47 -7.81
C ILE A 296 -23.52 -10.68 -7.31
N ASP A 297 -23.40 -11.51 -6.27
CA ASP A 297 -22.15 -12.16 -5.88
C ASP A 297 -21.44 -12.67 -7.16
N PHE A 298 -20.45 -11.93 -7.64
CA PHE A 298 -19.46 -12.46 -8.57
C PHE A 298 -18.31 -13.06 -7.75
N SER A 299 -18.67 -13.90 -6.79
CA SER A 299 -17.80 -14.97 -6.34
C SER A 299 -18.31 -16.23 -7.02
N GLU A 300 -17.49 -16.86 -7.87
CA GLU A 300 -17.79 -18.21 -8.34
C GLU A 300 -17.95 -19.11 -7.10
N GLY A 301 -19.20 -19.39 -6.72
CA GLY A 301 -19.57 -20.58 -5.97
C GLY A 301 -19.91 -20.47 -4.48
N LYS A 302 -20.30 -19.32 -3.90
CA LYS A 302 -20.92 -19.31 -2.55
C LYS A 302 -22.15 -18.40 -2.45
N GLU A 303 -23.08 -18.82 -1.59
CA GLU A 303 -24.51 -18.48 -1.56
C GLU A 303 -24.82 -16.97 -1.49
N GLN A 304 -25.83 -16.57 -2.27
CA GLN A 304 -26.43 -15.23 -2.30
C GLN A 304 -27.13 -14.90 -0.97
N ASP A 305 -26.65 -13.89 -0.25
CA ASP A 305 -27.36 -13.34 0.91
C ASP A 305 -28.09 -12.03 0.55
N THR A 306 -29.26 -12.17 -0.09
CA THR A 306 -30.18 -11.08 -0.40
C THR A 306 -31.14 -10.83 0.77
N GLY A 307 -30.64 -10.27 1.88
CA GLY A 307 -31.46 -9.80 3.00
C GLY A 307 -31.94 -8.37 2.78
N SER A 308 -33.25 -8.15 2.63
CA SER A 308 -33.88 -6.86 2.30
C SER A 308 -34.32 -6.01 3.51
N SER A 309 -33.88 -6.33 4.73
CA SER A 309 -34.18 -5.53 5.92
C SER A 309 -32.90 -4.99 6.57
N SER A 310 -32.63 -3.70 6.41
CA SER A 310 -31.64 -2.99 7.22
C SER A 310 -32.07 -3.03 8.69
N SER A 311 -31.21 -3.51 9.56
CA SER A 311 -31.44 -3.46 11.02
C SER A 311 -31.31 -2.02 11.50
N GLU A 312 -32.21 -1.55 12.38
CA GLU A 312 -32.07 -0.24 13.03
C GLU A 312 -30.74 -0.10 13.79
N LYS A 313 -30.17 -1.24 14.22
CA LYS A 313 -28.88 -1.33 14.93
C LYS A 313 -27.71 -0.75 14.12
N TYR A 314 -27.72 -0.90 12.80
CA TYR A 314 -26.58 -0.57 11.92
C TYR A 314 -26.90 0.59 10.96
N LYS A 315 -27.84 1.47 11.31
CA LYS A 315 -28.33 2.53 10.42
C LYS A 315 -27.28 3.62 10.12
N ASN A 316 -26.23 3.76 10.94
CA ASN A 316 -25.23 4.83 10.86
C ASN A 316 -23.78 4.30 10.79
N VAL A 317 -23.55 3.21 10.06
CA VAL A 317 -22.18 2.65 9.90
C VAL A 317 -21.29 3.65 9.16
N GLU A 318 -20.13 3.96 9.73
CA GLU A 318 -19.11 4.79 9.08
C GLU A 318 -18.48 4.03 7.90
N ILE A 319 -18.45 4.67 6.73
CA ILE A 319 -17.77 4.15 5.55
C ILE A 319 -16.38 4.76 5.45
N LYS A 320 -15.36 3.92 5.49
CA LYS A 320 -13.98 4.30 5.21
C LYS A 320 -13.65 4.07 3.74
N GLN A 321 -12.79 4.92 3.19
CA GLN A 321 -12.38 4.89 1.80
C GLN A 321 -10.85 4.85 1.69
N ILE A 322 -10.34 4.00 0.78
CA ILE A 322 -8.93 3.96 0.36
C ILE A 322 -8.89 4.07 -1.17
N GLY A 323 -8.10 5.00 -1.69
CA GLY A 323 -8.11 5.32 -3.12
C GLY A 323 -9.42 6.00 -3.55
N GLY A 324 -9.52 6.36 -4.83
CA GLY A 324 -10.62 7.15 -5.38
C GLY A 324 -10.61 8.60 -4.91
N ILE A 325 -11.58 9.39 -5.40
CA ILE A 325 -11.78 10.77 -4.93
C ILE A 325 -12.58 10.74 -3.63
N ALA A 326 -12.09 11.42 -2.60
CA ALA A 326 -12.76 11.49 -1.30
C ALA A 326 -14.18 12.08 -1.42
N GLY A 327 -15.14 11.49 -0.72
CA GLY A 327 -16.54 11.93 -0.71
C GLY A 327 -17.42 11.30 -1.80
N ASN A 328 -16.86 10.49 -2.70
CA ASN A 328 -17.63 9.69 -3.65
C ASN A 328 -18.10 8.34 -3.05
N THR A 329 -18.27 8.26 -1.73
CA THR A 329 -18.64 7.02 -1.00
C THR A 329 -20.08 6.57 -1.29
N ASP A 330 -20.92 7.50 -1.72
CA ASP A 330 -22.38 7.30 -1.83
C ASP A 330 -22.80 6.83 -3.24
N SER A 331 -21.85 6.68 -4.18
CA SER A 331 -22.08 6.12 -5.52
C SER A 331 -20.90 5.27 -5.99
N LYS A 332 -21.16 3.99 -6.28
CA LYS A 332 -20.17 3.06 -6.85
C LYS A 332 -19.65 3.52 -8.19
N GLU A 333 -20.53 4.09 -9.02
CA GLU A 333 -20.21 4.53 -10.36
C GLU A 333 -19.26 5.73 -10.30
N LEU A 334 -19.55 6.72 -9.45
CA LEU A 334 -18.65 7.86 -9.23
C LEU A 334 -17.34 7.42 -8.56
N PHE A 335 -17.40 6.47 -7.63
CA PHE A 335 -16.19 5.91 -7.02
C PHE A 335 -15.33 5.16 -8.06
N LYS A 336 -15.91 4.24 -8.83
CA LYS A 336 -15.23 3.49 -9.90
C LYS A 336 -14.67 4.41 -10.97
N ALA A 337 -15.46 5.37 -11.47
CA ALA A 337 -15.02 6.34 -12.47
C ALA A 337 -13.87 7.20 -11.93
N SER A 338 -13.87 7.53 -10.63
CA SER A 338 -12.75 8.25 -10.02
C SER A 338 -11.44 7.46 -10.07
N LEU A 339 -11.49 6.13 -10.11
CA LEU A 339 -10.32 5.27 -10.19
C LEU A 339 -9.77 5.10 -11.60
N GLU A 340 -10.38 5.72 -12.63
CA GLU A 340 -9.80 5.75 -13.97
C GLU A 340 -8.43 6.42 -13.99
N LYS A 341 -8.17 7.33 -13.05
CA LYS A 341 -6.91 8.06 -12.91
C LYS A 341 -5.94 7.33 -11.99
N LEU A 342 -4.71 7.08 -12.45
CA LEU A 342 -3.64 6.46 -11.66
C LEU A 342 -3.37 7.23 -10.33
N ALA A 343 -3.52 8.56 -10.37
CA ALA A 343 -3.39 9.42 -9.19
C ALA A 343 -4.33 9.04 -8.04
N ASN A 344 -5.46 8.38 -8.33
CA ASN A 344 -6.44 7.97 -7.33
C ASN A 344 -6.27 6.51 -6.88
N TRP A 345 -5.29 5.78 -7.41
CA TRP A 345 -5.04 4.40 -7.00
C TRP A 345 -4.37 4.34 -5.64
N ALA A 346 -4.70 3.31 -4.86
CA ALA A 346 -4.04 2.96 -3.62
C ALA A 346 -3.82 1.44 -3.55
N ILE A 347 -2.96 0.99 -2.64
CA ILE A 347 -2.84 -0.45 -2.33
C ILE A 347 -4.12 -0.83 -1.57
N VAL A 348 -4.89 -1.75 -2.13
CA VAL A 348 -6.18 -2.22 -1.57
C VAL A 348 -6.12 -3.65 -1.04
N ASP A 349 -5.10 -4.40 -1.43
CA ASP A 349 -4.87 -5.77 -0.97
C ASP A 349 -3.37 -6.09 -0.99
N ILE A 350 -2.88 -6.79 0.02
CA ILE A 350 -1.56 -7.40 0.09
C ILE A 350 -1.75 -8.91 0.33
N LYS A 351 -1.40 -9.71 -0.67
CA LYS A 351 -1.49 -11.18 -0.64
C LYS A 351 -0.23 -11.83 -0.10
N GLN A 352 0.93 -11.18 -0.28
CA GLN A 352 2.20 -11.70 0.20
C GLN A 352 3.02 -10.63 0.93
N PHE A 353 3.34 -10.92 2.18
CA PHE A 353 4.21 -10.12 3.04
C PHE A 353 5.60 -10.75 3.14
N TYR A 354 6.62 -9.90 3.28
CA TYR A 354 8.00 -10.32 3.48
C TYR A 354 8.61 -9.65 4.71
N PRO A 355 9.20 -10.42 5.65
CA PRO A 355 9.81 -9.85 6.85
C PRO A 355 10.85 -8.79 6.50
N SER A 356 10.71 -7.55 6.97
CA SER A 356 11.63 -6.44 6.64
C SER A 356 13.09 -6.76 7.01
N VAL A 357 13.28 -7.52 8.10
CA VAL A 357 14.61 -7.97 8.57
C VAL A 357 15.35 -8.81 7.53
N MET A 358 14.65 -9.51 6.64
CA MET A 358 15.29 -10.27 5.57
C MET A 358 16.07 -9.38 4.59
N LEU A 359 15.71 -8.11 4.45
CA LEU A 359 16.43 -7.17 3.60
C LEU A 359 17.87 -6.92 4.09
N LEU A 360 18.14 -7.09 5.39
CA LEU A 360 19.49 -6.95 5.95
C LEU A 360 20.47 -7.99 5.40
N SER A 361 19.99 -9.11 4.84
CA SER A 361 20.84 -10.08 4.14
C SER A 361 21.59 -9.48 2.95
N LYS A 362 21.11 -8.34 2.44
CA LYS A 362 21.71 -7.58 1.33
C LYS A 362 22.50 -6.35 1.77
N ALA A 363 22.58 -6.10 3.07
CA ALA A 363 23.41 -5.03 3.63
C ALA A 363 24.93 -5.25 3.52
N PRO A 364 25.48 -6.49 3.43
CA PRO A 364 26.93 -6.69 3.30
C PRO A 364 27.50 -5.92 2.10
N GLY A 365 28.55 -5.13 2.34
CA GLY A 365 29.18 -4.26 1.33
C GLY A 365 28.81 -2.78 1.46
N MET A 366 27.82 -2.42 2.30
CA MET A 366 27.57 -1.04 2.68
C MET A 366 28.65 -0.51 3.63
N LYS A 367 28.99 0.77 3.50
CA LYS A 367 30.04 1.42 4.30
C LYS A 367 29.68 1.44 5.79
N ASN A 368 30.62 1.06 6.65
CA ASN A 368 30.48 1.04 8.11
C ASN A 368 29.37 0.12 8.65
N VAL A 369 28.97 -0.90 7.88
CA VAL A 369 27.96 -1.88 8.31
C VAL A 369 28.65 -3.18 8.72
N ASP A 370 28.23 -3.75 9.85
CA ASP A 370 28.70 -5.07 10.29
C ASP A 370 28.31 -6.13 9.25
N PRO A 371 29.26 -6.88 8.65
CA PRO A 371 28.97 -7.93 7.69
C PRO A 371 28.05 -9.03 8.25
N MET A 372 27.99 -9.19 9.57
CA MET A 372 27.16 -10.16 10.29
C MET A 372 25.83 -9.58 10.79
N LEU A 373 25.47 -8.34 10.38
CA LEU A 373 24.27 -7.64 10.86
C LEU A 373 23.01 -8.50 10.80
N PHE A 374 22.74 -9.11 9.64
CA PHE A 374 21.57 -9.96 9.45
C PHE A 374 21.56 -11.15 10.43
N ILE A 375 22.67 -11.87 10.52
CA ILE A 375 22.80 -13.08 11.35
C ILE A 375 22.67 -12.72 12.83
N LYS A 376 23.30 -11.63 13.28
CA LYS A 376 23.21 -11.16 14.67
C LYS A 376 21.79 -10.70 15.02
N THR A 377 21.11 -9.99 14.10
CA THR A 377 19.72 -9.57 14.28
C THR A 377 18.79 -10.79 14.38
N GLN A 378 18.95 -11.76 13.49
CA GLN A 378 18.17 -12.99 13.50
C GLN A 378 18.37 -13.79 14.80
N LYS A 379 19.63 -13.93 15.24
CA LYS A 379 19.94 -14.60 16.51
C LYS A 379 19.26 -13.89 17.69
N LEU A 380 19.39 -12.57 17.77
CA LEU A 380 18.77 -11.78 18.83
C LEU A 380 17.24 -11.96 18.85
N LEU A 381 16.58 -11.92 17.69
CA LEU A 381 15.14 -12.19 17.61
C LEU A 381 14.80 -13.61 18.08
N SER A 382 15.58 -14.61 17.69
CA SER A 382 15.37 -16.01 18.08
C SER A 382 15.57 -16.25 19.57
N ASP A 383 16.60 -15.64 20.17
CA ASP A 383 16.93 -15.83 21.59
C ASP A 383 15.84 -15.23 22.50
N PHE A 384 15.12 -14.22 22.01
CA PHE A 384 14.17 -13.44 22.82
C PHE A 384 12.69 -13.54 22.42
N CYS A 385 12.34 -14.28 21.35
CA CYS A 385 10.98 -14.28 20.79
C CYS A 385 9.86 -14.71 21.76
N MET A 386 10.20 -15.47 22.81
CA MET A 386 9.25 -15.94 23.84
C MET A 386 9.29 -15.12 25.14
N HIS A 387 10.13 -14.08 25.23
CA HIS A 387 10.22 -13.27 26.43
C HIS A 387 9.01 -12.33 26.59
N SER A 388 8.56 -12.15 27.83
CA SER A 388 7.35 -11.38 28.14
C SER A 388 7.38 -9.93 27.64
N TYR A 389 8.52 -9.26 27.68
CA TYR A 389 8.63 -7.91 27.14
C TYR A 389 8.50 -7.87 25.61
N VAL A 390 8.96 -8.89 24.88
CA VAL A 390 8.76 -8.98 23.41
C VAL A 390 7.28 -9.11 23.10
N LEU A 391 6.57 -9.98 23.83
CA LEU A 391 5.12 -10.16 23.70
C LEU A 391 4.35 -8.87 24.01
N ASN A 392 4.80 -8.08 24.98
CA ASN A 392 4.20 -6.79 25.30
C ASN A 392 4.46 -5.73 24.21
N TYR A 393 5.63 -5.73 23.57
CA TYR A 393 5.97 -4.79 22.51
C TYR A 393 5.31 -5.12 21.16
N GLN A 394 5.12 -6.41 20.86
CA GLN A 394 4.51 -6.88 19.61
C GLN A 394 3.38 -7.88 19.89
N PRO A 395 2.22 -7.41 20.36
CA PRO A 395 1.09 -8.29 20.69
C PRO A 395 0.36 -8.83 19.45
N TYR A 396 0.60 -8.28 18.25
CA TYR A 396 -0.08 -8.68 17.01
C TYR A 396 0.65 -9.84 16.32
N VAL A 397 1.99 -9.79 16.35
CA VAL A 397 2.86 -10.69 15.61
C VAL A 397 3.44 -11.72 16.56
N ASP A 398 3.25 -12.99 16.22
CA ASP A 398 3.93 -14.12 16.84
C ASP A 398 5.39 -14.09 16.42
N MET A 399 6.23 -13.55 17.30
CA MET A 399 7.65 -13.37 17.02
C MET A 399 8.39 -14.70 16.84
N GLY A 400 7.89 -15.80 17.41
CA GLY A 400 8.42 -17.15 17.16
C GLY A 400 8.18 -17.55 15.70
N LYS A 401 6.93 -17.50 15.24
CA LYS A 401 6.59 -17.76 13.83
C LYS A 401 7.27 -16.79 12.87
N TYR A 402 7.44 -15.53 13.27
CA TYR A 402 8.15 -14.52 12.47
C TYR A 402 9.62 -14.93 12.25
N VAL A 403 10.29 -15.36 13.32
CA VAL A 403 11.66 -15.88 13.26
C VAL A 403 11.74 -17.15 12.42
N ASP A 404 10.81 -18.09 12.58
CA ASP A 404 10.75 -19.31 11.77
C ASP A 404 10.62 -18.98 10.28
N ARG A 405 9.80 -17.98 9.94
CA ARG A 405 9.65 -17.51 8.56
C ARG A 405 10.95 -16.91 8.01
N ILE A 406 11.67 -16.12 8.81
CA ILE A 406 13.00 -15.61 8.44
C ILE A 406 13.96 -16.79 8.18
N TYR A 407 14.00 -17.79 9.07
CA TYR A 407 14.84 -18.96 8.88
C TYR A 407 14.51 -19.69 7.56
N ALA A 408 13.23 -19.98 7.32
CA ALA A 408 12.78 -20.66 6.11
C ALA A 408 13.13 -19.90 4.82
N LEU A 409 13.07 -18.56 4.84
CA LEU A 409 13.42 -17.73 3.69
C LEU A 409 14.94 -17.55 3.52
N SER A 410 15.71 -17.63 4.61
CA SER A 410 17.17 -17.46 4.60
C SER A 410 17.95 -18.71 4.16
N ARG A 411 17.32 -19.88 4.23
CA ARG A 411 17.89 -21.17 3.83
C ARG A 411 16.96 -21.81 2.79
N PRO A 412 17.13 -21.51 1.49
CA PRO A 412 16.19 -22.01 0.49
C PRO A 412 16.18 -23.53 0.34
N PHE A 413 17.19 -24.25 0.86
CA PHE A 413 17.30 -25.71 0.87
C PHE A 413 18.15 -26.17 2.04
#